data_AF-A0A3Q2WUD5-F1
#
_entry.id   AF-A0A3Q2WUD5-F1
#
_cell.length_a   1.000
_cell.length_b   1.000
_cell.length_c   1.000
_cell.angle_alpha   90.00
_cell.angle_beta   90.00
_cell.angle_gamma   90.00
#
_symmetry.space_group_name_H-M   'P 1'
#
loop_
_entity.id
_entity.type
_entity.pdbx_description
1 polymer ?
#
loop_
_entity_poly.entity_id
_entity_poly.type
_entity_poly.pdbx_seq_one_letter_code
_entity_poly.pdbx_strand_id
1 'polypeptide(L)'
;MSYCQQNILLVQRQMSVTDVNLDNFQKVLKSYIDATSAHSDNLHVSVQKLPGKSCYIMHEFWQDRLSWMSYLQSNSSKDFQRCIIDMLEDAEVVSTMLLPGLYMCDWESRICSVCETKMILF
;
A
#
# COMPACT_ATOMS: atom_id res chain seq x y z
N MET A 1 6.45 -25.13 19.89
CA MET A 1 5.48 -24.07 20.23
C MET A 1 5.59 -23.02 19.14
N SER A 2 4.66 -23.03 18.19
CA SER A 2 4.70 -22.19 16.98
C SER A 2 4.13 -20.80 17.30
N TYR A 3 5.00 -19.84 17.56
CA TYR A 3 4.66 -18.43 17.73
C TYR A 3 4.39 -17.79 16.35
N CYS A 4 3.16 -17.88 15.85
CA CYS A 4 2.67 -17.00 14.78
C CYS A 4 1.62 -16.04 15.35
N GLN A 5 1.97 -15.36 16.44
CA GLN A 5 1.07 -14.52 17.22
C GLN A 5 1.48 -13.04 17.18
N GLN A 6 2.14 -12.61 16.10
CA GLN A 6 2.44 -11.20 15.86
C GLN A 6 1.34 -10.62 14.98
N ASN A 7 0.70 -9.53 15.44
CA ASN A 7 -0.27 -8.80 14.64
C ASN A 7 0.47 -8.00 13.56
N ILE A 8 0.00 -8.08 12.33
CA ILE A 8 0.49 -7.27 11.20
C ILE A 8 -0.36 -6.02 11.10
N LEU A 9 0.25 -4.90 10.73
CA LEU A 9 -0.47 -3.69 10.40
C LEU A 9 -0.75 -3.66 8.89
N LEU A 10 -2.03 -3.68 8.52
CA LEU A 10 -2.48 -3.32 7.19
C LEU A 10 -2.74 -1.81 7.15
N VAL A 11 -2.09 -1.12 6.24
CA VAL A 11 -2.33 0.28 5.90
C VAL A 11 -2.95 0.34 4.51
N GLN A 12 -4.14 0.94 4.41
CA GLN A 12 -4.82 1.18 3.16
C GLN A 12 -4.78 2.67 2.84
N ARG A 13 -4.34 3.02 1.62
CA ARG A 13 -4.20 4.40 1.16
C ARG A 13 -4.96 4.57 -0.14
N GLN A 14 -5.94 5.46 -0.12
CA GLN A 14 -6.76 5.75 -1.27
C GLN A 14 -6.41 7.12 -1.83
N MET A 15 -6.16 7.17 -3.13
CA MET A 15 -5.70 8.35 -3.86
C MET A 15 -6.54 8.51 -5.13
N SER A 16 -7.36 9.56 -5.18
CA SER A 16 -8.05 10.00 -6.41
C SER A 16 -7.17 11.00 -7.12
N VAL A 17 -6.84 10.78 -8.39
CA VAL A 17 -5.84 11.52 -9.15
C VAL A 17 -6.54 12.26 -10.29
N THR A 18 -6.14 13.51 -10.54
CA THR A 18 -6.68 14.24 -11.69
C THR A 18 -6.16 13.64 -13.00
N ASP A 19 -6.99 13.64 -14.05
CA ASP A 19 -6.64 13.00 -15.33
C ASP A 19 -5.37 13.59 -15.96
N VAL A 20 -5.10 14.88 -15.75
CA VAL A 20 -3.91 15.58 -16.26
C VAL A 20 -2.62 15.07 -15.60
N ASN A 21 -2.70 14.63 -14.34
CA ASN A 21 -1.53 14.22 -13.56
C ASN A 21 -1.32 12.70 -13.53
N LEU A 22 -2.18 11.91 -14.19
CA LEU A 22 -2.21 10.46 -14.10
C LEU A 22 -0.87 9.80 -14.45
N ASP A 23 -0.26 10.18 -15.57
CA ASP A 23 1.02 9.60 -16.02
C ASP A 23 2.17 9.91 -15.05
N ASN A 24 2.18 11.10 -14.47
CA ASN A 24 3.21 11.50 -13.51
C ASN A 24 3.01 10.78 -12.17
N PHE A 25 1.77 10.72 -11.71
CA PHE A 25 1.39 9.98 -10.51
C PHE A 25 1.81 8.51 -10.60
N GLN A 26 1.57 7.83 -11.73
CA GLN A 26 1.97 6.43 -11.91
C GLN A 26 3.48 6.21 -11.78
N LYS A 27 4.30 7.16 -12.27
CA LYS A 27 5.77 7.09 -12.12
C LYS A 27 6.20 7.24 -10.67
N VAL A 28 5.66 8.26 -10.00
CA VAL A 28 5.91 8.54 -8.58
C VAL A 28 5.47 7.38 -7.70
N LEU A 29 4.28 6.82 -7.98
CA LEU A 29 3.73 5.65 -7.29
C LEU A 29 4.61 4.43 -7.47
N LYS A 30 5.07 4.14 -8.69
CA LYS A 30 5.97 3.01 -8.95
C LYS A 30 7.26 3.12 -8.14
N SER A 31 7.92 4.29 -8.16
CA SER A 31 9.13 4.51 -7.36
C SER A 31 8.90 4.36 -5.86
N TYR A 32 7.72 4.77 -5.36
CA TYR A 32 7.35 4.56 -3.97
C TYR A 32 7.14 3.09 -3.62
N ILE A 33 6.47 2.32 -4.49
CA ILE A 33 6.29 0.87 -4.31
C ILE A 33 7.66 0.16 -4.30
N ASP A 34 8.56 0.51 -5.22
CA ASP A 34 9.90 -0.06 -5.28
C ASP A 34 10.68 0.21 -3.98
N ALA A 35 10.61 1.44 -3.45
CA ALA A 35 11.27 1.80 -2.20
C ALA A 35 10.61 1.16 -0.97
N THR A 36 9.28 1.03 -0.96
CA THR A 36 8.53 0.47 0.18
C THR A 36 8.71 -1.04 0.25
N SER A 37 8.62 -1.74 -0.89
CA SER A 37 8.79 -3.19 -0.98
C SER A 37 10.22 -3.66 -0.67
N ALA A 38 11.22 -2.80 -0.85
CA ALA A 38 12.60 -3.07 -0.45
C ALA A 38 12.87 -2.82 1.04
N HIS A 39 11.93 -2.24 1.81
CA HIS A 39 12.12 -1.95 3.22
C HIS A 39 11.99 -3.24 4.07
N SER A 40 12.94 -3.49 4.98
CA SER A 40 13.02 -4.75 5.76
C SER A 40 11.76 -5.06 6.56
N ASP A 41 11.08 -4.02 7.03
CA ASP A 41 9.91 -4.15 7.89
C ASP A 41 8.58 -4.12 7.13
N ASN A 42 8.65 -3.90 5.81
CA ASN A 42 7.50 -4.07 4.94
C ASN A 42 7.43 -5.55 4.51
N LEU A 43 6.25 -6.13 4.66
CA LEU A 43 5.98 -7.53 4.33
C LEU A 43 5.45 -7.69 2.92
N HIS A 44 4.66 -6.72 2.46
CA HIS A 44 4.06 -6.70 1.13
C HIS A 44 3.50 -5.32 0.79
N VAL A 45 3.48 -5.00 -0.49
CA VAL A 45 2.71 -3.87 -1.04
C VAL A 45 1.93 -4.35 -2.26
N SER A 46 0.66 -3.99 -2.31
CA SER A 46 -0.18 -4.19 -3.49
C SER A 46 -0.91 -2.90 -3.86
N VAL A 47 -1.15 -2.68 -5.15
CA VAL A 47 -1.92 -1.53 -5.64
C VAL A 47 -3.00 -2.01 -6.59
N GLN A 48 -4.20 -1.46 -6.43
CA GLN A 48 -5.32 -1.67 -7.34
C GLN A 48 -5.83 -0.32 -7.87
N LYS A 49 -6.17 -0.27 -9.16
CA LYS A 49 -6.91 0.85 -9.76
C LYS A 49 -8.41 0.53 -9.75
N LEU A 50 -9.24 1.45 -9.29
CA LEU A 50 -10.69 1.29 -9.34
C LEU A 50 -11.19 1.36 -10.80
N PRO A 51 -12.02 0.39 -11.25
CA PRO A 51 -12.55 0.39 -12.61
C PRO A 51 -13.29 1.67 -12.95
N GLY A 52 -12.99 2.26 -14.11
CA GLY A 52 -13.64 3.48 -14.59
C GLY A 52 -13.31 4.75 -13.81
N LYS A 53 -12.31 4.72 -12.91
CA LYS A 53 -11.90 5.88 -12.11
C LYS A 53 -10.38 6.07 -12.16
N SER A 54 -9.92 7.31 -12.04
CA SER A 54 -8.52 7.66 -11.78
C SER A 54 -8.21 7.54 -10.28
N CYS A 55 -8.71 6.48 -9.63
CA CYS A 55 -8.59 6.26 -8.19
C CYS A 55 -7.83 4.97 -7.92
N TYR A 56 -6.84 5.05 -7.03
CA TYR A 56 -5.94 3.98 -6.66
C TYR A 56 -6.10 3.65 -5.18
N ILE A 57 -6.05 2.37 -4.86
CA ILE A 57 -5.99 1.88 -3.48
C ILE A 57 -4.70 1.09 -3.34
N MET A 58 -3.82 1.54 -2.45
CA MET A 58 -2.59 0.87 -2.09
C MET A 58 -2.75 0.22 -0.72
N HIS A 59 -2.31 -1.03 -0.62
CA HIS A 59 -2.26 -1.78 0.62
C HIS A 59 -0.80 -2.04 0.96
N GLU A 60 -0.38 -1.60 2.14
CA GLU A 60 0.94 -1.84 2.68
C GLU A 60 0.80 -2.72 3.93
N PHE A 61 1.54 -3.81 3.97
CA PHE A 61 1.58 -4.73 5.10
C PHE A 61 2.88 -4.50 5.85
N TRP A 62 2.79 -4.08 7.11
CA TRP A 62 3.93 -3.74 7.96
C TRP A 62 4.00 -4.69 9.15
N GLN A 63 5.22 -5.04 9.57
CA GLN A 63 5.45 -5.88 10.75
C GLN A 63 4.66 -5.39 11.96
N ASP A 64 4.69 -4.09 12.22
CA ASP A 64 3.87 -3.45 13.23
C ASP A 64 3.68 -1.94 12.96
N ARG A 65 3.01 -1.26 13.89
CA ARG A 65 2.76 0.18 13.81
C ARG A 65 4.01 1.03 13.93
N LEU A 66 5.01 0.60 14.70
CA LEU A 66 6.24 1.37 14.88
C LEU A 66 7.06 1.36 13.58
N SER A 67 7.13 0.22 12.90
CA SER A 67 7.76 0.13 11.58
C SER A 67 7.13 1.06 10.56
N TRP A 68 5.80 1.07 10.44
CA TRP A 68 5.10 2.00 9.55
C TRP A 68 5.35 3.47 9.91
N MET A 69 5.20 3.83 11.19
CA MET A 69 5.41 5.19 11.66
C MET A 69 6.86 5.67 11.44
N SER A 70 7.83 4.78 11.60
CA SER A 70 9.24 5.04 11.28
C SER A 70 9.43 5.27 9.78
N TYR A 71 8.82 4.42 8.94
CA TYR A 71 8.88 4.57 7.50
C TYR A 71 8.29 5.88 6.99
N LEU A 72 7.22 6.39 7.61
CA LEU A 72 6.67 7.71 7.30
C LEU A 72 7.68 8.86 7.48
N GLN A 73 8.73 8.66 8.28
CA GLN A 73 9.81 9.64 8.47
C GLN A 73 10.92 9.54 7.41
N SER A 74 10.94 8.49 6.59
CA SER A 74 11.93 8.29 5.53
C SER A 74 11.81 9.34 4.42
N ASN A 75 12.90 9.55 3.69
CA ASN A 75 12.90 10.39 2.50
C ASN A 75 11.90 9.87 1.45
N SER A 76 11.89 8.55 1.18
CA SER A 76 10.97 7.94 0.22
C SER A 76 9.51 8.27 0.52
N SER A 77 9.08 8.16 1.78
CA SER A 77 7.70 8.48 2.17
C SER A 77 7.41 9.99 2.11
N LYS A 78 8.35 10.84 2.55
CA LYS A 78 8.16 12.29 2.55
C LYS A 78 8.12 12.84 1.12
N ASP A 79 8.99 12.35 0.26
CA ASP A 79 9.05 12.77 -1.14
C ASP A 79 7.82 12.28 -1.91
N PHE A 80 7.37 11.04 -1.68
CA PHE A 80 6.11 10.55 -2.24
C PHE A 80 4.92 11.45 -1.85
N GLN A 81 4.76 11.74 -0.55
CA GLN A 81 3.69 12.61 -0.03
C GLN A 81 3.73 14.01 -0.63
N ARG A 82 4.92 14.61 -0.73
CA ARG A 82 5.09 15.93 -1.36
C ARG A 82 4.76 15.91 -2.84
N CYS A 83 5.11 14.85 -3.56
CA CYS A 83 4.83 14.75 -4.98
C CYS A 83 3.33 14.60 -5.23
N ILE A 84 2.64 13.73 -4.49
CA ILE A 84 1.25 13.42 -4.81
C ILE A 84 0.27 14.53 -4.44
N ILE A 85 0.58 15.40 -3.45
CA ILE A 85 -0.39 16.37 -2.93
C ILE A 85 -0.99 17.29 -4.01
N ASP A 86 -0.19 17.69 -5.00
CA ASP A 86 -0.63 18.55 -6.12
C ASP A 86 -1.23 17.73 -7.30
N MET A 87 -1.17 16.40 -7.21
CA MET A 87 -1.66 15.47 -8.23
C MET A 87 -3.06 14.93 -7.91
N LEU A 88 -3.48 14.98 -6.65
CA LEU A 88 -4.74 14.41 -6.22
C LEU A 88 -5.93 15.34 -6.48
N GLU A 89 -7.07 14.74 -6.82
CA GLU A 89 -8.37 15.42 -6.91
C GLU A 89 -8.95 15.70 -5.52
N ASP A 90 -8.79 14.74 -4.60
CA ASP A 90 -9.21 14.80 -3.20
C ASP A 90 -8.03 14.51 -2.28
N ALA A 91 -8.14 14.90 -1.00
CA ALA A 91 -7.14 14.52 -0.01
C ALA A 91 -6.97 12.99 0.08
N GLU A 92 -5.73 12.53 0.25
CA GLU A 92 -5.45 11.10 0.47
C GLU A 92 -6.21 10.60 1.71
N VAL A 93 -6.88 9.45 1.57
CA VAL A 93 -7.55 8.78 2.67
C VAL A 93 -6.69 7.60 3.14
N VAL A 94 -6.25 7.65 4.39
CA VAL A 94 -5.45 6.59 5.01
C VAL A 94 -6.27 5.89 6.08
N SER A 95 -6.34 4.56 6.01
CA SER A 95 -7.02 3.69 6.97
C SER A 95 -6.06 2.61 7.45
N THR A 96 -6.18 2.18 8.70
CA THR A 96 -5.33 1.13 9.27
C THR A 96 -6.15 0.03 9.93
N MET A 97 -5.67 -1.20 9.84
CA MET A 97 -6.28 -2.37 10.47
C MET A 97 -5.20 -3.29 11.02
N LEU A 98 -5.39 -3.82 12.23
CA LEU A 98 -4.51 -4.84 12.78
C LEU A 98 -5.03 -6.23 12.37
N LEU A 99 -4.21 -6.98 11.66
CA LEU A 99 -4.50 -8.34 11.22
C LEU A 99 -3.77 -9.34 12.11
N PRO A 100 -4.46 -10.37 12.63
CA PRO A 100 -3.81 -11.48 13.32
C PRO A 100 -2.78 -12.20 12.44
N GLY A 101 -1.59 -12.47 12.97
CA GLY A 101 -0.47 -13.14 12.28
C GLY A 101 -0.79 -14.51 11.67
N LEU A 102 -1.80 -15.20 12.20
CA LEU A 102 -2.26 -16.48 11.66
C LEU A 102 -2.83 -16.38 10.24
N TYR A 103 -3.31 -15.20 9.81
CA TYR A 103 -3.82 -15.02 8.44
C TYR A 103 -2.71 -14.97 7.38
N MET A 104 -1.44 -14.77 7.77
CA MET A 104 -0.33 -14.75 6.82
C MET A 104 0.14 -16.14 6.40
N CYS A 105 -0.02 -17.17 7.23
CA CYS A 105 0.34 -18.55 6.86
C CYS A 105 -0.54 -19.13 5.74
N ASP A 106 -1.69 -18.50 5.45
CA ASP A 106 -2.64 -18.90 4.39
C ASP A 106 -2.69 -17.84 3.25
N TRP A 107 -1.84 -16.81 3.31
CA TRP A 107 -1.84 -15.63 2.43
C TRP A 107 -1.45 -15.94 0.99
N GLU A 108 -0.44 -16.79 0.80
CA GLU A 108 -0.02 -17.26 -0.53
C GLU A 108 -1.11 -18.08 -1.23
N SER A 109 -2.00 -18.75 -0.48
CA SER A 109 -3.06 -19.61 -1.04
C SER A 109 -4.41 -18.89 -1.21
N ARG A 110 -4.74 -17.91 -0.36
CA ARG A 110 -6.06 -17.24 -0.38
C ARG A 110 -6.12 -15.96 -1.23
N ILE A 111 -4.99 -15.31 -1.53
CA ILE A 111 -5.01 -14.20 -2.48
C ILE A 111 -5.31 -14.68 -3.90
N CYS A 112 -4.93 -15.90 -4.27
CA CYS A 112 -5.42 -16.51 -5.51
C CYS A 112 -6.96 -16.49 -5.55
N SER A 113 -7.67 -16.89 -4.50
CA SER A 113 -9.13 -17.01 -4.59
C SER A 113 -9.93 -15.73 -4.29
N VAL A 114 -9.41 -14.79 -3.50
CA VAL A 114 -10.13 -13.56 -3.13
C VAL A 114 -9.70 -12.35 -3.99
N CYS A 115 -8.48 -12.35 -4.53
CA CYS A 115 -7.96 -11.25 -5.36
C CYS A 115 -8.00 -11.53 -6.87
N GLU A 116 -8.26 -12.77 -7.32
CA GLU A 116 -8.37 -13.11 -8.76
C GLU A 116 -9.47 -12.34 -9.50
N THR A 117 -10.43 -11.71 -8.80
CA THR A 117 -11.42 -10.90 -9.51
C THR A 117 -10.96 -9.47 -9.79
N LYS A 118 -9.94 -8.90 -9.11
CA LYS A 118 -9.56 -7.47 -9.29
C LYS A 118 -8.10 -7.07 -9.00
N MET A 119 -7.14 -7.98 -8.80
CA MET A 119 -5.74 -7.58 -8.70
C MET A 119 -5.05 -7.64 -10.07
N ILE A 120 -5.40 -6.68 -10.94
CA ILE A 120 -4.60 -6.40 -12.14
C ILE A 120 -3.33 -5.70 -11.65
N LEU A 121 -2.27 -6.50 -11.48
CA LEU A 121 -0.90 -6.00 -11.49
C LEU A 121 -0.66 -5.33 -12.85
N PHE A 122 -0.23 -4.07 -12.84
CA PHE A 122 0.36 -3.43 -14.02
C PHE A 122 1.77 -3.96 -14.26
#